data_AF-A0A914YM24-F1
#
_entry.id   AF-A0A914YM24-F1
#
_cell.length_a   1.000
_cell.length_b   1.000
_cell.length_c   1.000
_cell.angle_alpha   90.00
_cell.angle_beta   90.00
_cell.angle_gamma   90.00
#
_symmetry.space_group_name_H-M   'P 1'
#
loop_
_entity.id
_entity.type
_entity.pdbx_description
1 polymer ?
#
loop_
_entity_poly.entity_id
_entity_poly.type
_entity_poly.pdbx_seq_one_letter_code
_entity_poly.pdbx_strand_id
1 'polypeptide(L)'
;MIHTPCGIHNPNAPCMVNGKCKRRFPREYREDTEMDVNGFTLPKCPKNERSFTMKVKGKEVTVDNRWVVPHNPHLLKYMKSHLNVEAVNSIATVFYVFKYMFKGDDKAFMEMNDSIDNEVHQALNYNEVKSYEDFRYISAAEAHWRLSDYWLYRLSHSVDRLPVHLEDEQSVYMGENPDEDEMKNAAKKDSKLMAFFKINQEKQKQIDEANATIKKLRSEGLCLGS
;
A
#
# COMPACT_ATOMS: atom_id res chain seq x y z
N MET A 1 -6.39 20.47 -15.60
CA MET A 1 -5.14 19.76 -15.97
C MET A 1 -5.25 19.29 -17.41
N ILE A 2 -4.17 19.37 -18.19
CA ILE A 2 -4.15 19.03 -19.63
C ILE A 2 -3.19 17.86 -19.83
N HIS A 3 -3.64 16.81 -20.52
CA HIS A 3 -2.77 15.75 -20.98
C HIS A 3 -1.91 16.28 -22.13
N THR A 4 -0.59 16.20 -22.00
CA THR A 4 0.33 16.62 -23.07
C THR A 4 0.00 15.87 -24.36
N PRO A 5 -0.14 16.58 -25.50
CA PRO A 5 -0.45 15.94 -26.78
C PRO A 5 0.49 14.76 -27.10
N CYS A 6 -0.11 13.59 -27.35
CA CYS A 6 0.56 12.33 -27.67
C CYS A 6 0.00 11.74 -28.97
N GLY A 7 0.40 10.51 -29.32
CA GLY A 7 0.00 9.90 -30.58
C GLY A 7 0.75 10.50 -31.75
N ILE A 8 0.04 10.96 -32.78
CA ILE A 8 0.63 11.55 -33.99
C ILE A 8 1.52 12.75 -33.65
N HIS A 9 1.16 13.52 -32.63
CA HIS A 9 1.92 14.69 -32.18
C HIS A 9 3.21 14.31 -31.43
N ASN A 10 3.21 13.17 -30.73
CA ASN A 10 4.38 12.66 -30.02
C ASN A 10 4.30 11.13 -29.87
N PRO A 11 4.82 10.36 -30.85
CA PRO A 11 4.74 8.90 -30.84
C PRO A 11 5.57 8.26 -29.71
N ASN A 12 6.65 8.93 -29.28
CA ASN A 12 7.54 8.44 -28.24
C ASN A 12 7.12 8.91 -26.83
N ALA A 13 5.87 9.36 -26.65
CA ALA A 13 5.40 9.79 -25.33
C ALA A 13 5.31 8.56 -24.38
N PRO A 14 5.62 8.68 -23.08
CA PRO A 14 5.58 7.56 -22.12
C PRO A 14 4.19 6.92 -21.93
N CYS A 15 3.14 7.58 -22.42
CA CYS A 15 1.77 7.06 -22.42
C CYS A 15 1.46 6.18 -23.64
N MET A 16 2.30 6.15 -24.66
CA MET A 16 2.05 5.39 -25.89
C MET A 16 2.40 3.92 -25.71
N VAL A 17 1.48 3.04 -26.08
CA VAL A 17 1.64 1.58 -26.10
C VAL A 17 0.97 1.06 -27.37
N ASN A 18 1.70 0.30 -28.20
CA ASN A 18 1.20 -0.25 -29.46
C ASN A 18 0.53 0.80 -30.37
N GLY A 19 1.12 1.98 -30.47
CA GLY A 19 0.61 3.09 -31.30
C GLY A 19 -0.64 3.79 -30.75
N LYS A 20 -1.16 3.40 -29.57
CA LYS A 20 -2.31 4.04 -28.92
C LYS A 20 -1.92 4.62 -27.56
N CYS A 21 -2.57 5.70 -27.16
CA CYS A 21 -2.39 6.23 -25.82
C CYS A 21 -3.05 5.30 -24.80
N LYS A 22 -2.28 4.78 -23.84
CA LYS A 22 -2.77 3.92 -22.75
C LYS A 22 -3.84 4.60 -21.89
N ARG A 23 -3.86 5.93 -21.88
CA ARG A 23 -4.84 6.77 -21.17
C ARG A 23 -6.01 7.23 -22.06
N ARG A 24 -6.11 6.70 -23.28
CA ARG A 24 -7.21 6.96 -24.26
C ARG A 24 -7.37 8.43 -24.65
N PHE A 25 -6.25 9.15 -24.82
CA PHE A 25 -6.25 10.51 -25.36
C PHE A 25 -5.92 10.55 -26.86
N PRO A 26 -6.48 11.51 -27.63
CA PRO A 26 -7.55 12.43 -27.22
C PRO A 26 -8.87 11.69 -26.94
N ARG A 27 -9.66 12.17 -25.98
CA ARG A 27 -10.97 11.59 -25.66
C ARG A 27 -11.98 11.89 -26.76
N GLU A 28 -12.97 11.02 -26.91
CA GLU A 28 -14.14 11.31 -27.74
C GLU A 28 -15.03 12.34 -27.05
N TYR A 29 -15.67 13.21 -27.84
CA TYR A 29 -16.66 14.13 -27.32
C TYR A 29 -17.87 13.36 -26.79
N ARG A 30 -18.38 13.79 -25.63
CA ARG A 30 -19.56 13.24 -24.97
C ARG A 30 -20.31 14.36 -24.28
N GLU A 31 -21.62 14.42 -24.49
CA GLU A 31 -22.48 15.40 -23.83
C GLU A 31 -22.80 15.02 -22.40
N ASP A 32 -22.77 13.74 -22.07
CA ASP A 32 -23.05 13.25 -20.72
C ASP A 32 -21.94 12.32 -20.20
N THR A 33 -21.95 12.12 -18.88
CA THR A 33 -21.05 11.15 -18.25
C THR A 33 -21.72 9.78 -18.31
N GLU A 34 -21.07 8.85 -18.99
CA GLU A 34 -21.61 7.51 -19.25
C GLU A 34 -20.73 6.44 -18.61
N MET A 35 -21.20 5.20 -18.66
CA MET A 35 -20.42 4.03 -18.26
C MET A 35 -20.09 3.15 -19.46
N ASP A 36 -18.83 2.77 -19.57
CA ASP A 36 -18.36 1.75 -20.51
C ASP A 36 -18.86 0.35 -20.08
N VAL A 37 -18.92 -0.60 -21.01
CA VAL A 37 -19.27 -2.02 -20.78
C VAL A 37 -18.39 -2.69 -19.73
N ASN A 38 -17.19 -2.16 -19.52
CA ASN A 38 -16.23 -2.61 -18.53
C ASN A 38 -16.42 -1.95 -17.14
N GLY A 39 -17.45 -1.12 -16.96
CA GLY A 39 -17.74 -0.43 -15.70
C GLY A 39 -16.86 0.79 -15.42
N PHE A 40 -16.09 1.27 -16.40
CA PHE A 40 -15.33 2.53 -16.31
C PHE A 40 -16.21 3.73 -16.64
N THR A 41 -16.09 4.80 -15.86
CA THR A 41 -16.79 6.05 -16.17
C THR A 41 -16.13 6.79 -17.33
N LEU A 42 -16.94 7.13 -18.32
CA LEU A 42 -16.59 7.96 -19.47
C LEU A 42 -17.09 9.39 -19.19
N PRO A 43 -16.20 10.31 -18.81
CA PRO A 43 -16.58 11.65 -18.37
C PRO A 43 -17.14 12.47 -19.54
N LYS A 44 -18.11 13.35 -19.21
CA LYS A 44 -18.60 14.40 -20.11
C LYS A 44 -17.43 15.21 -20.68
N CYS A 45 -17.36 15.30 -22.01
CA CYS A 45 -16.36 16.03 -22.77
C CYS A 45 -17.10 16.76 -23.91
N PRO A 46 -17.78 17.89 -23.63
CA PRO A 46 -18.64 18.53 -24.61
C PRO A 46 -17.78 19.19 -25.68
N LYS A 47 -18.27 19.19 -26.92
CA LYS A 47 -17.61 19.93 -27.99
C LYS A 47 -17.91 21.41 -27.81
N ASN A 48 -16.87 22.22 -27.68
CA ASN A 48 -16.99 23.67 -27.67
C ASN A 48 -15.92 24.30 -28.57
N GLU A 49 -16.02 25.61 -28.79
CA GLU A 49 -15.07 26.37 -29.62
C GLU A 49 -13.79 26.75 -28.84
N ARG A 50 -13.66 26.33 -27.58
CA ARG A 50 -12.50 26.67 -26.75
C ARG A 50 -11.35 25.73 -27.08
N SER A 51 -10.28 26.31 -27.60
CA SER A 51 -9.01 25.64 -27.80
C SER A 51 -7.86 26.59 -27.53
N PHE A 52 -6.68 26.04 -27.31
CA PHE A 52 -5.45 26.81 -27.15
C PHE A 52 -4.28 26.05 -27.76
N THR A 53 -3.21 26.76 -28.12
CA THR A 53 -2.05 26.16 -28.77
C THR A 53 -1.00 25.78 -27.73
N MET A 54 -0.48 24.55 -27.81
CA MET A 54 0.66 24.08 -27.02
C MET A 54 1.82 23.70 -27.94
N LYS A 55 3.05 23.99 -27.52
CA LYS A 55 4.25 23.48 -28.20
C LYS A 55 4.60 22.10 -27.66
N VAL A 56 4.65 21.10 -28.53
CA VAL A 56 5.07 19.73 -28.23
C VAL A 56 6.15 19.34 -29.24
N LYS A 57 7.36 19.01 -28.74
CA LYS A 57 8.52 18.69 -29.59
C LYS A 57 8.77 19.73 -30.71
N GLY A 58 8.66 21.01 -30.36
CA GLY A 58 8.86 22.12 -31.31
C GLY A 58 7.72 22.35 -32.30
N LYS A 59 6.66 21.53 -32.29
CA LYS A 59 5.47 21.70 -33.14
C LYS A 59 4.34 22.31 -32.35
N GLU A 60 3.63 23.24 -32.97
CA GLU A 60 2.41 23.80 -32.41
C GLU A 60 1.24 22.83 -32.62
N VAL A 61 0.53 22.54 -31.54
CA VAL A 61 -0.60 21.62 -31.50
C VAL A 61 -1.78 22.34 -30.86
N THR A 62 -2.90 22.38 -31.56
CA THR A 62 -4.16 22.89 -31.01
C THR A 62 -4.76 21.86 -30.05
N VAL A 63 -5.01 22.30 -28.82
CA VAL A 63 -5.51 21.49 -27.72
C VAL A 63 -6.90 21.98 -27.36
N ASP A 64 -7.86 21.07 -27.39
CA ASP A 64 -9.26 21.30 -27.02
C ASP A 64 -9.68 20.45 -25.80
N ASN A 65 -10.97 20.42 -25.50
CA ASN A 65 -11.54 19.67 -24.38
C ASN A 65 -11.17 18.17 -24.38
N ARG A 66 -10.82 17.57 -25.53
CA ARG A 66 -10.50 16.14 -25.62
C ARG A 66 -9.20 15.78 -24.91
N TRP A 67 -8.37 16.78 -24.64
CA TRP A 67 -7.09 16.63 -23.92
C TRP A 67 -7.20 17.01 -22.44
N VAL A 68 -8.37 17.45 -21.98
CA VAL A 68 -8.58 17.80 -20.57
C VAL A 68 -8.65 16.53 -19.74
N VAL A 69 -7.85 16.49 -18.67
CA VAL A 69 -7.95 15.44 -17.65
C VAL A 69 -9.12 15.79 -16.72
N PRO A 70 -10.11 14.89 -16.54
CA PRO A 70 -11.22 15.10 -15.62
C PRO A 70 -10.71 15.46 -14.22
N HIS A 71 -11.32 16.46 -13.60
CA HIS A 71 -10.96 16.90 -12.27
C HIS A 71 -12.15 17.61 -11.62
N ASN A 72 -12.15 17.67 -10.29
CA ASN A 72 -13.12 18.46 -9.53
C ASN A 72 -12.46 19.76 -9.06
N PRO A 73 -12.84 20.94 -9.60
CA PRO A 73 -12.25 22.22 -9.22
C PRO A 73 -12.36 22.53 -7.73
N HIS A 74 -13.46 22.12 -7.07
CA HIS A 74 -13.64 22.34 -5.63
C HIS A 74 -12.63 21.54 -4.82
N LEU A 75 -12.44 20.25 -5.14
CA LEU A 75 -11.48 19.41 -4.43
C LEU A 75 -10.04 19.84 -4.67
N LEU A 76 -9.68 20.23 -5.91
CA LEU A 76 -8.35 20.78 -6.20
C LEU A 76 -8.07 22.04 -5.38
N LYS A 77 -9.05 22.95 -5.25
CA LYS A 77 -8.92 24.18 -4.47
C LYS A 77 -8.85 23.91 -2.97
N TYR A 78 -9.66 22.98 -2.48
CA TYR A 78 -9.71 22.62 -1.05
C TYR A 78 -8.40 21.95 -0.60
N MET A 79 -7.90 20.99 -1.37
CA MET A 79 -6.71 20.20 -1.02
C MET A 79 -5.39 20.86 -1.45
N LYS A 80 -5.45 21.93 -2.27
CA LYS A 80 -4.28 22.63 -2.84
C LYS A 80 -3.28 21.68 -3.51
N SER A 81 -3.77 20.59 -4.11
CA SER A 81 -2.95 19.54 -4.72
C SER A 81 -3.61 18.99 -5.99
N HIS A 82 -2.81 18.32 -6.82
CA HIS A 82 -3.29 17.67 -8.03
C HIS A 82 -3.98 16.35 -7.68
N LEU A 83 -5.31 16.31 -7.84
CA LEU A 83 -6.14 15.14 -7.58
C LEU A 83 -6.72 14.59 -8.87
N ASN A 84 -6.65 13.28 -9.02
CA ASN A 84 -7.44 12.55 -10.01
C ASN A 84 -8.75 12.11 -9.36
N VAL A 85 -9.88 12.44 -9.98
CA VAL A 85 -11.21 12.05 -9.49
C VAL A 85 -11.82 11.11 -10.51
N GLU A 86 -12.10 9.89 -10.08
CA GLU A 86 -12.74 8.86 -10.91
C GLU A 86 -14.01 8.40 -10.22
N ALA A 87 -15.11 8.38 -10.98
CA ALA A 87 -16.30 7.67 -10.53
C ALA A 87 -16.12 6.17 -10.79
N VAL A 88 -16.63 5.37 -9.86
CA VAL A 88 -16.37 3.93 -9.82
C VAL A 88 -17.68 3.19 -9.76
N ASN A 89 -17.89 2.24 -10.68
CA ASN A 89 -19.06 1.36 -10.65
C ASN A 89 -18.70 -0.09 -11.06
N SER A 90 -17.51 -0.55 -10.66
CA SER A 90 -17.09 -1.94 -10.87
C SER A 90 -16.36 -2.44 -9.64
N ILE A 91 -16.63 -3.70 -9.26
CA ILE A 91 -15.89 -4.38 -8.19
C ILE A 91 -14.40 -4.48 -8.52
N ALA A 92 -14.03 -4.56 -9.81
CA ALA A 92 -12.65 -4.56 -10.25
C ALA A 92 -11.92 -3.28 -9.84
N THR A 93 -12.60 -2.14 -9.87
CA THR A 93 -12.03 -0.85 -9.43
C THR A 93 -11.91 -0.78 -7.91
N VAL A 94 -12.81 -1.41 -7.16
CA VAL A 94 -12.67 -1.56 -5.70
C VAL A 94 -11.41 -2.38 -5.40
N PHE A 95 -11.26 -3.55 -6.03
CA PHE A 95 -10.02 -4.34 -5.93
C PHE A 95 -8.78 -3.57 -6.38
N TYR A 96 -8.91 -2.68 -7.36
CA TYR A 96 -7.83 -1.80 -7.78
C TYR A 96 -7.42 -0.86 -6.64
N VAL A 97 -8.36 -0.16 -6.00
CA VAL A 97 -8.04 0.70 -4.84
C VAL A 97 -7.35 -0.09 -3.72
N PHE A 98 -7.89 -1.26 -3.37
CA PHE A 98 -7.29 -2.17 -2.38
C PHE A 98 -5.89 -2.59 -2.81
N LYS A 99 -5.69 -2.99 -4.06
CA LYS A 99 -4.38 -3.34 -4.60
C LYS A 99 -3.38 -2.22 -4.42
N TYR A 100 -3.75 -0.96 -4.63
CA TYR A 100 -2.82 0.17 -4.44
C TYR A 100 -2.57 0.50 -2.98
N MET A 101 -3.58 0.35 -2.11
CA MET A 101 -3.43 0.51 -0.66
C MET A 101 -2.51 -0.56 -0.07
N PHE A 102 -2.56 -1.78 -0.61
CA PHE A 102 -1.82 -2.94 -0.12
C PHE A 102 -0.67 -3.37 -1.04
N LYS A 103 -0.30 -2.57 -2.04
CA LYS A 103 0.76 -2.91 -3.00
C LYS A 103 2.13 -3.06 -2.33
N GLY A 104 2.25 -2.58 -1.09
CA GLY A 104 3.51 -2.44 -0.39
C GLY A 104 4.32 -1.29 -0.97
N ASP A 105 5.38 -0.94 -0.26
CA ASP A 105 6.36 0.02 -0.75
C ASP A 105 7.19 -0.58 -1.87
N ASP A 106 7.73 0.28 -2.74
CA ASP A 106 8.74 -0.16 -3.69
C ASP A 106 9.95 -0.70 -2.91
N LYS A 107 10.41 -1.89 -3.28
CA LYS A 107 11.53 -2.58 -2.62
C LYS A 107 12.69 -2.74 -3.58
N ALA A 108 13.89 -2.60 -3.06
CA ALA A 108 15.14 -2.90 -3.74
C ALA A 108 15.77 -4.13 -3.10
N PHE A 109 16.02 -5.15 -3.90
CA PHE A 109 16.79 -6.31 -3.50
C PHE A 109 18.26 -6.06 -3.86
N MET A 110 19.15 -6.13 -2.88
CA MET A 110 20.57 -6.01 -3.10
C MET A 110 21.24 -7.33 -2.78
N GLU A 111 22.01 -7.85 -3.73
CA GLU A 111 22.88 -9.01 -3.52
C GLU A 111 24.25 -8.52 -3.05
N MET A 112 24.67 -8.96 -1.87
CA MET A 112 26.01 -8.70 -1.35
C MET A 112 26.91 -9.88 -1.70
N ASN A 113 27.73 -9.69 -2.73
CA ASN A 113 28.80 -10.61 -3.04
C ASN A 113 30.03 -10.19 -2.23
N ASP A 114 30.37 -10.98 -1.21
CA ASP A 114 31.69 -10.92 -0.60
C ASP A 114 32.68 -11.41 -1.67
N SER A 115 33.43 -10.47 -2.28
CA SER A 115 34.54 -10.82 -3.15
C SER A 115 35.65 -11.44 -2.31
N ILE A 116 35.55 -12.74 -2.05
CA ILE A 116 36.64 -13.53 -1.50
C ILE A 116 37.59 -13.77 -2.67
N ASP A 117 38.69 -13.01 -2.69
CA ASP A 117 39.87 -13.36 -3.47
C ASP A 117 40.23 -14.81 -3.12
N ASN A 118 40.18 -15.67 -4.14
CA ASN A 118 40.43 -17.09 -4.02
C ASN A 118 41.84 -17.33 -3.47
N GLU A 119 41.94 -17.86 -2.26
CA GLU A 119 42.92 -18.89 -1.93
C GLU A 119 42.51 -19.66 -0.67
N VAL A 120 42.46 -20.98 -0.83
CA VAL A 120 42.24 -22.03 0.19
C VAL A 120 40.78 -22.42 0.45
N HIS A 121 40.45 -23.63 -0.03
CA HIS A 121 39.27 -24.42 0.30
C HIS A 121 39.03 -24.51 1.82
N GLN A 122 38.18 -23.62 2.34
CA GLN A 122 37.40 -23.87 3.55
C GLN A 122 35.94 -23.94 3.14
N ALA A 123 35.21 -24.92 3.70
CA ALA A 123 33.81 -25.19 3.41
C ALA A 123 33.03 -23.88 3.26
N LEU A 124 32.49 -23.62 2.07
CA LEU A 124 31.65 -22.47 1.78
C LEU A 124 30.49 -22.48 2.77
N ASN A 125 30.60 -21.68 3.83
CA ASN A 125 29.51 -21.41 4.75
C ASN A 125 28.58 -20.40 4.05
N TYR A 126 28.01 -20.84 2.92
CA TYR A 126 27.16 -20.06 2.03
C TYR A 126 25.79 -19.91 2.68
N ASN A 127 25.55 -18.75 3.28
CA ASN A 127 24.28 -18.45 3.91
C ASN A 127 23.44 -17.58 2.95
N GLU A 128 22.57 -18.23 2.18
CA GLU A 128 21.63 -17.60 1.24
C GLU A 128 20.78 -16.48 1.85
N VAL A 129 20.53 -16.52 3.17
CA VAL A 129 19.74 -15.49 3.87
C VAL A 129 20.57 -14.25 4.15
N LYS A 130 21.89 -14.37 4.29
CA LYS A 130 22.80 -13.23 4.51
C LYS A 130 23.27 -12.56 3.21
N SER A 131 23.10 -13.21 2.06
CA SER A 131 23.54 -12.67 0.77
C SER A 131 22.56 -11.65 0.18
N TYR A 132 21.33 -11.56 0.69
CA TYR A 132 20.31 -10.64 0.18
C TYR A 132 19.78 -9.72 1.27
N GLU A 133 19.84 -8.41 1.00
CA GLU A 133 19.21 -7.38 1.82
C GLU A 133 17.95 -6.85 1.13
N ASP A 134 16.83 -6.81 1.87
CA ASP A 134 15.54 -6.27 1.41
C ASP A 134 15.40 -4.81 1.90
N PHE A 135 15.64 -3.87 0.99
CA PHE A 135 15.51 -2.44 1.29
C PHE A 135 14.17 -1.90 0.83
N ARG A 136 13.55 -1.09 1.69
CA ARG A 136 12.39 -0.26 1.32
C ARG A 136 12.87 1.05 0.69
N TYR A 137 12.40 1.36 -0.51
CA TYR A 137 12.56 2.68 -1.10
C TYR A 137 11.72 3.71 -0.35
N ILE A 138 12.36 4.83 0.01
CA ILE A 138 11.71 6.00 0.60
C ILE A 138 11.93 7.16 -0.37
N SER A 139 10.85 7.69 -0.93
CA SER A 139 10.95 8.82 -1.86
C SER A 139 11.42 10.09 -1.15
N ALA A 140 12.00 11.05 -1.88
CA ALA A 140 12.44 12.32 -1.30
C ALA A 140 11.32 13.07 -0.56
N ALA A 141 10.09 13.02 -1.08
CA ALA A 141 8.93 13.62 -0.45
C ALA A 141 8.57 12.93 0.88
N GLU A 142 8.57 11.60 0.90
CA GLU A 142 8.31 10.82 2.12
C GLU A 142 9.42 11.01 3.16
N ALA A 143 10.68 11.04 2.73
CA ALA A 143 11.83 11.29 3.60
C ALA A 143 11.72 12.67 4.27
N HIS A 144 11.39 13.71 3.51
CA HIS A 144 11.15 15.05 4.08
C HIS A 144 9.99 15.05 5.09
N TRP A 145 8.90 14.33 4.78
CA TRP A 145 7.74 14.20 5.66
C TRP A 145 8.12 13.54 7.00
N ARG A 146 8.94 12.49 6.94
CA ARG A 146 9.47 11.79 8.12
C ARG A 146 10.46 12.65 8.91
N LEU A 147 11.40 13.32 8.23
CA LEU A 147 12.38 14.21 8.86
C LEU A 147 11.72 15.41 9.55
N SER A 148 10.59 15.86 9.01
CA SER A 148 9.78 16.94 9.59
C SER A 148 8.82 16.47 10.69
N ASP A 149 8.88 15.19 11.07
CA ASP A 149 8.01 14.54 12.06
C ASP A 149 6.51 14.74 11.79
N TYR A 150 6.13 14.76 10.52
CA TYR A 150 4.73 14.81 10.14
C TYR A 150 4.11 13.41 10.21
N TRP A 151 2.87 13.36 10.70
CA TRP A 151 2.06 12.15 10.70
C TRP A 151 1.91 11.61 9.27
N LEU A 152 2.40 10.39 9.04
CA LEU A 152 2.27 9.67 7.76
C LEU A 152 0.93 8.95 7.64
N TYR A 153 0.45 8.44 8.77
CA TYR A 153 -0.80 7.73 8.88
C TYR A 153 -1.33 7.90 10.31
N ARG A 154 -2.64 7.75 10.46
CA ARG A 154 -3.29 7.68 11.77
C ARG A 154 -3.83 6.28 11.94
N LEU A 155 -3.21 5.49 12.82
CA LEU A 155 -3.79 4.23 13.25
C LEU A 155 -4.78 4.52 14.37
N SER A 156 -5.94 3.89 14.32
CA SER A 156 -6.90 3.90 15.43
C SER A 156 -6.41 3.10 16.64
N HIS A 157 -5.42 2.22 16.45
CA HIS A 157 -4.90 1.31 17.45
C HIS A 157 -3.36 1.27 17.39
N SER A 158 -2.70 1.03 18.53
CA SER A 158 -1.27 0.74 18.54
C SER A 158 -1.00 -0.60 17.85
N VAL A 159 0.03 -0.66 17.01
CA VAL A 159 0.51 -1.89 16.39
C VAL A 159 1.90 -2.16 16.94
N ASP A 160 2.00 -3.19 17.78
CA ASP A 160 3.27 -3.65 18.36
C ASP A 160 3.78 -4.88 17.61
N ARG A 161 5.05 -4.85 17.20
CA ARG A 161 5.71 -6.02 16.60
C ARG A 161 6.05 -7.02 17.70
N LEU A 162 5.50 -8.23 17.61
CA LEU A 162 5.84 -9.33 18.52
C LEU A 162 7.13 -10.02 18.01
N PRO A 163 8.14 -10.24 18.87
CA PRO A 163 9.31 -11.02 18.52
C PRO A 163 8.91 -12.49 18.39
N VAL A 164 9.01 -13.03 17.17
CA VAL A 164 8.72 -14.44 16.89
C VAL A 164 9.94 -15.28 17.21
N HIS A 165 9.75 -16.33 18.01
CA HIS A 165 10.79 -17.28 18.39
C HIS A 165 10.15 -18.68 18.54
N LEU A 166 10.98 -19.72 18.55
CA LEU A 166 10.56 -21.08 18.87
C LEU A 166 10.37 -21.24 20.38
N GLU A 167 9.82 -22.39 20.77
CA GLU A 167 9.69 -22.76 22.19
C GLU A 167 11.07 -22.76 22.86
N ASP A 168 11.17 -22.11 24.02
CA ASP A 168 12.40 -21.90 24.78
C ASP A 168 13.54 -21.09 24.11
N GLU A 169 13.31 -20.55 22.90
CA GLU A 169 14.27 -19.70 22.17
C GLU A 169 13.98 -18.19 22.32
N GLN A 170 13.32 -17.77 23.40
CA GLN A 170 13.09 -16.34 23.66
C GLN A 170 14.39 -15.56 23.85
N SER A 171 14.45 -14.36 23.28
CA SER A 171 15.54 -13.42 23.57
C SER A 171 15.41 -12.87 24.99
N VAL A 172 16.46 -13.05 25.79
CA VAL A 172 16.54 -12.59 27.18
C VAL A 172 17.68 -11.58 27.30
N TYR A 173 17.40 -10.42 27.93
CA TYR A 173 18.42 -9.42 28.22
C TYR A 173 19.00 -9.67 29.61
N MET A 174 20.33 -9.76 29.68
CA MET A 174 21.08 -9.95 30.92
C MET A 174 22.09 -8.80 31.09
N GLY A 175 22.48 -8.50 32.32
CA GLY A 175 23.57 -7.54 32.60
C GLY A 175 24.94 -8.08 32.19
N GLU A 176 26.00 -7.27 32.31
CA GLU A 176 27.37 -7.67 31.93
C GLU A 176 27.92 -8.84 32.74
N ASN A 177 27.40 -9.12 33.95
CA ASN A 177 27.74 -10.27 34.79
C ASN A 177 26.50 -10.76 35.54
N PRO A 178 25.64 -11.59 34.92
CA PRO A 178 24.43 -12.06 35.56
C PRO A 178 24.74 -13.17 36.57
N ASP A 179 24.18 -13.06 37.77
CA ASP A 179 24.20 -14.16 38.75
C ASP A 179 23.30 -15.33 38.27
N GLU A 180 23.53 -16.54 38.79
CA GLU A 180 22.71 -17.71 38.45
C GLU A 180 21.20 -17.49 38.66
N ASP A 181 20.86 -16.72 39.70
CA ASP A 181 19.47 -16.40 40.01
C ASP A 181 18.88 -15.40 39.00
N GLU A 182 19.68 -14.47 38.47
CA GLU A 182 19.25 -13.58 37.40
C GLU A 182 18.98 -14.36 36.10
N MET A 183 19.86 -15.30 35.75
CA MET A 183 19.66 -16.15 34.57
C MET A 183 18.37 -16.98 34.67
N LYS A 184 18.13 -17.60 35.83
CA LYS A 184 16.91 -18.40 36.07
C LYS A 184 15.64 -17.55 36.06
N ASN A 185 15.70 -16.34 36.62
CA ASN A 185 14.56 -15.42 36.63
C ASN A 185 14.27 -14.84 35.26
N ALA A 186 15.30 -14.55 34.47
CA ALA A 186 15.15 -13.97 33.14
C ALA A 186 14.59 -14.99 32.14
N ALA A 187 14.93 -16.29 32.27
CA ALA A 187 14.33 -17.38 31.50
C ALA A 187 12.84 -17.63 31.82
N LYS A 188 12.38 -17.30 33.04
CA LYS A 188 10.97 -17.42 33.44
C LYS A 188 10.09 -16.27 32.96
N LYS A 189 10.68 -15.20 32.45
CA LYS A 189 9.94 -14.01 32.06
C LYS A 189 9.29 -14.25 30.69
N ASP A 190 7.97 -14.07 30.61
CA ASP A 190 7.26 -14.17 29.35
C ASP A 190 7.77 -13.15 28.33
N SER A 191 8.01 -13.62 27.11
CA SER A 191 8.17 -12.73 25.97
C SER A 191 6.83 -12.04 25.64
N LYS A 192 6.88 -10.95 24.87
CA LYS A 192 5.65 -10.30 24.38
C LYS A 192 4.76 -11.28 23.58
N LEU A 193 5.36 -12.23 22.87
CA LEU A 193 4.63 -13.24 22.11
C LEU A 193 3.91 -14.24 23.03
N MET A 194 4.58 -14.72 24.08
CA MET A 194 3.98 -15.62 25.07
C MET A 194 2.84 -14.94 25.82
N ALA A 195 3.03 -13.69 26.24
CA ALA A 195 1.99 -12.88 26.87
C ALA A 195 0.76 -12.71 25.95
N PHE A 196 1.00 -12.49 24.65
CA PHE A 196 -0.07 -12.43 23.64
C PHE A 196 -0.86 -13.74 23.55
N PHE A 197 -0.19 -14.90 23.55
CA PHE A 197 -0.87 -16.19 23.55
C PHE A 197 -1.70 -16.42 24.82
N LYS A 198 -1.17 -16.04 26.01
CA LYS A 198 -1.93 -16.13 27.27
C LYS A 198 -3.20 -15.27 27.23
N ILE A 199 -3.10 -14.02 26.79
CA ILE A 199 -4.27 -13.12 26.64
C ILE A 199 -5.30 -13.70 25.67
N ASN A 200 -4.85 -14.27 24.55
CA ASN A 200 -5.77 -14.88 23.59
C ASN A 200 -6.47 -16.11 24.16
N GLN A 201 -5.76 -16.92 24.96
CA GLN A 201 -6.34 -18.08 25.62
C GLN A 201 -7.40 -17.66 26.66
N GLU A 202 -7.16 -16.60 27.42
CA GLU A 202 -8.13 -16.03 28.36
C GLU A 202 -9.36 -15.48 27.63
N LYS A 203 -9.17 -14.73 26.54
CA LYS A 203 -10.26 -14.22 25.72
C LYS A 203 -11.08 -15.35 25.11
N GLN A 204 -10.44 -16.43 24.67
CA GLN A 204 -11.15 -17.58 24.12
C GLN A 204 -12.07 -18.22 25.17
N LYS A 205 -11.58 -18.39 26.41
CA LYS A 205 -12.41 -18.89 27.51
C LYS A 205 -13.64 -18.00 27.76
N GLN A 206 -13.47 -16.69 27.76
CA GLN A 206 -14.59 -15.74 27.93
C GLN A 206 -15.61 -15.85 26.79
N ILE A 207 -15.14 -16.02 25.55
CA ILE A 207 -16.02 -16.22 24.38
C ILE A 207 -16.79 -17.54 24.52
N ASP A 208 -16.12 -18.61 24.94
CA ASP A 208 -16.74 -19.92 25.10
C ASP A 208 -17.80 -19.91 26.21
N GLU A 209 -17.54 -19.22 27.33
CA GLU A 209 -18.48 -19.00 28.42
C GLU A 209 -19.70 -18.16 27.98
N ALA A 210 -19.49 -17.08 27.23
CA ALA A 210 -20.56 -16.26 26.68
C ALA A 210 -21.43 -17.08 25.70
N ASN A 211 -20.80 -17.87 24.83
CA ASN A 211 -21.50 -18.75 23.89
C ASN A 211 -22.32 -19.83 24.61
N ALA A 212 -21.77 -20.44 25.67
CA ALA A 212 -22.49 -21.40 26.50
C ALA A 212 -23.71 -20.75 27.18
N THR A 213 -23.56 -19.52 27.67
CA THR A 213 -24.65 -18.74 28.27
C THR A 213 -25.74 -18.43 27.26
N ILE A 214 -25.39 -17.97 26.05
CA ILE A 214 -26.33 -17.72 24.95
C ILE A 214 -27.08 -19.00 24.58
N LYS A 215 -26.38 -20.14 24.50
CA LYS A 215 -26.99 -21.44 24.18
C LYS A 215 -28.01 -21.86 25.24
N LYS A 216 -27.71 -21.62 26.52
CA LYS A 216 -28.62 -21.89 27.64
C LYS A 216 -29.88 -21.02 27.59
N LEU A 217 -29.71 -19.71 27.37
CA LEU A 217 -30.83 -18.77 27.24
C LEU A 217 -31.75 -19.11 26.04
N ARG A 218 -31.18 -19.59 24.94
CA ARG A 218 -31.95 -20.10 23.78
C ARG A 218 -32.73 -21.36 24.11
N SER A 219 -32.17 -22.29 24.88
CA SER A 219 -32.87 -23.52 25.29
C SER A 219 -33.98 -23.28 26.32
N GLU A 220 -33.89 -22.22 27.10
CA GLU A 220 -34.90 -21.82 28.10
C GLU A 220 -36.02 -20.94 27.50
N GLY A 221 -36.00 -20.69 26.17
CA GLY A 221 -37.04 -19.95 25.46
C GLY A 221 -37.02 -18.44 25.68
N LEU A 222 -35.93 -17.88 26.23
CA LEU A 222 -35.82 -16.48 26.63
C LEU A 222 -35.26 -15.53 25.54
N CYS A 223 -35.00 -16.00 24.32
CA CYS A 223 -34.56 -15.10 23.25
C CYS A 223 -35.77 -14.48 22.52
N LEU A 224 -35.95 -13.18 22.76
CA LEU A 224 -36.73 -12.24 21.94
C LEU A 224 -36.37 -12.40 20.45
N GLY A 225 -37.42 -12.36 19.62
CA GLY A 225 -37.41 -12.69 18.21
C GLY A 225 -36.34 -12.00 17.37
N SER A 226 -35.98 -12.73 16.31
CA SER A 226 -35.31 -12.25 15.10
C SER A 226 -35.94 -11.01 14.49
#